data_AF-A0A4Y4KGZ2-F1
#
_entry.id   AF-A0A4Y4KGZ2-F1
#
_cell.length_a   1.000
_cell.length_b   1.000
_cell.length_c   1.000
_cell.angle_alpha   90.00
_cell.angle_beta   90.00
_cell.angle_gamma   90.00
#
_symmetry.space_group_name_H-M   'P 1'
#
loop_
_entity.id
_entity.type
_entity.pdbx_description
1 polymer ?
#
loop_
_entity_poly.entity_id
_entity_poly.type
_entity_poly.pdbx_seq_one_letter_code
_entity_poly.pdbx_strand_id
1 'polypeptide(L)'
;MLQRLPFQVEVIQIDNGAEFQSAFQWHVLDKGIAHTYIKPRTPRLNGKTERSHRIGAEEFYRLLDGVVIDDAEVFNDKLRECSKAPGSCTVPYAR
;
A
#
# COMPACT_ATOMS: atom_id res chain seq x y z
N MET A 1 -0.62 8.15 9.56
CA MET A 1 -0.47 6.83 8.92
C MET A 1 0.26 5.87 9.85
N LEU A 2 1.49 6.17 10.30
CA LEU A 2 2.22 5.37 11.29
C LEU A 2 1.44 5.10 12.60
N GLN A 3 0.74 6.10 13.14
CA GLN A 3 -0.10 5.96 14.35
C GLN A 3 -1.28 4.98 14.21
N ARG A 4 -1.64 4.56 12.98
CA ARG A 4 -2.73 3.60 12.74
C ARG A 4 -2.25 2.15 12.77
N LEU A 5 -0.94 1.92 12.73
CA LEU A 5 -0.39 0.58 12.80
C LEU A 5 -0.46 0.09 14.25
N PRO A 6 -0.87 -1.17 14.49
CA PRO A 6 -0.95 -1.72 15.84
C PRO A 6 0.43 -2.08 16.45
N PHE A 7 1.51 -1.60 15.84
CA PHE A 7 2.89 -1.87 16.21
C PHE A 7 3.78 -0.68 15.86
N GLN A 8 4.90 -0.56 16.58
CA GLN A 8 5.95 0.39 16.24
C GLN A 8 6.66 -0.06 14.96
N VAL A 9 6.89 0.87 14.04
CA VAL A 9 7.70 0.61 12.85
C VAL A 9 9.16 0.87 13.21
N GLU A 10 10.00 -0.15 13.08
CA GLU A 10 11.44 -0.04 13.33
C GLU A 10 12.24 0.14 12.04
N VAL A 11 11.85 -0.56 10.97
CA VAL A 11 12.55 -0.57 9.68
C VAL A 11 11.55 -0.51 8.54
N ILE A 12 11.81 0.34 7.55
CA ILE A 12 11.14 0.34 6.25
C ILE A 12 12.09 -0.25 5.21
N GLN A 13 11.62 -1.28 4.50
CA GLN A 13 12.32 -1.88 3.37
C GLN A 13 11.68 -1.45 2.06
N ILE A 14 12.48 -0.97 1.10
CA ILE A 14 12.02 -0.51 -0.22
C ILE A 14 12.85 -1.10 -1.36
N ASP A 15 12.34 -0.97 -2.58
CA ASP A 15 13.15 -1.20 -3.77
C ASP A 15 14.14 -0.04 -4.04
N ASN A 16 14.96 -0.17 -5.09
CA ASN A 16 15.94 0.86 -5.45
C ASN A 16 15.34 1.96 -6.37
N GLY A 17 14.02 2.18 -6.33
CA GLY A 17 13.36 3.22 -7.11
C GLY A 17 13.89 4.61 -6.79
N ALA A 18 14.00 5.47 -7.82
CA ALA A 18 14.50 6.83 -7.65
C ALA A 18 13.63 7.69 -6.72
N GLU A 19 12.34 7.38 -6.66
CA GLU A 19 11.32 8.07 -5.84
C GLU A 19 11.59 7.94 -4.33
N PHE A 20 12.38 6.95 -3.92
CA PHE A 20 12.62 6.63 -2.52
C PHE A 20 14.07 6.86 -2.06
N GLN A 21 14.79 7.68 -2.82
CA GLN A 21 16.19 8.01 -2.53
C GLN A 21 16.29 9.05 -1.38
N SER A 22 17.26 9.95 -1.47
CA SER A 22 17.77 10.77 -0.37
C SER A 22 16.71 11.52 0.44
N ALA A 23 15.71 12.16 -0.18
CA ALA A 23 14.67 12.89 0.55
C ALA A 23 13.82 11.98 1.45
N PHE A 24 13.45 10.80 0.96
CA PHE A 24 12.65 9.82 1.70
C PHE A 24 13.47 9.21 2.86
N GLN A 25 14.73 8.86 2.60
CA GLN A 25 15.66 8.37 3.63
C GLN A 25 15.71 9.31 4.83
N TRP A 26 15.93 10.62 4.60
CA TRP A 26 16.03 11.60 5.69
C TRP A 26 14.73 11.73 6.48
N HIS A 27 13.60 11.71 5.78
CA HIS A 27 12.29 11.82 6.41
C HIS A 27 11.96 10.63 7.34
N VAL A 28 12.34 9.42 6.94
CA VAL A 28 12.10 8.20 7.73
C VAL A 28 13.04 8.13 8.93
N LEU A 29 14.31 8.53 8.76
CA LEU A 29 15.28 8.63 9.84
C LEU A 29 14.87 9.67 10.91
N ASP A 30 14.35 10.82 10.52
CA ASP A 30 13.87 11.87 11.44
C ASP A 30 12.71 11.36 12.33
N LYS A 31 11.96 10.37 11.84
CA LYS A 31 10.90 9.68 12.60
C LYS A 31 11.42 8.55 13.49
N GLY A 32 12.75 8.34 13.55
CA GLY A 32 13.38 7.27 14.32
C GLY A 32 13.23 5.88 13.69
N ILE A 33 12.96 5.82 12.39
CA ILE A 33 12.74 4.56 11.67
C ILE A 33 13.97 4.30 10.77
N ALA A 34 14.53 3.10 10.83
CA ALA A 34 15.62 2.71 9.95
C ALA A 34 15.11 2.44 8.53
N HIS A 35 15.99 2.61 7.55
CA HIS A 35 15.63 2.49 6.14
C HIS A 35 16.63 1.59 5.41
N THR A 36 16.11 0.58 4.69
CA THR A 36 16.91 -0.45 4.02
C THR A 36 16.43 -0.66 2.59
N TYR A 37 17.38 -0.71 1.66
CA TYR A 37 17.11 -1.11 0.27
C TYR A 37 17.16 -2.63 0.12
N ILE A 38 16.30 -3.19 -0.73
CA ILE A 38 16.48 -4.58 -1.18
C ILE A 38 17.79 -4.72 -1.95
N LYS A 39 18.35 -5.93 -1.88
CA LYS A 39 19.53 -6.27 -2.69
C LYS A 39 19.22 -6.06 -4.18
N PRO A 40 20.14 -5.49 -4.97
CA PRO A 40 19.94 -5.35 -6.40
C PRO A 40 19.65 -6.71 -7.06
N ARG A 41 18.71 -6.73 -8.01
CA ARG A 41 18.31 -7.91 -8.79
C ARG A 41 17.73 -9.07 -7.97
N THR A 42 17.14 -8.80 -6.80
CA THR A 42 16.42 -9.81 -6.01
C THR A 42 14.93 -9.50 -5.88
N PRO A 43 14.15 -9.56 -6.98
CA PRO A 43 12.71 -9.23 -6.96
C PRO A 43 11.91 -10.14 -6.01
N ARG A 44 12.42 -11.35 -5.73
CA ARG A 44 11.81 -12.28 -4.76
C ARG A 44 11.71 -11.71 -3.35
N LEU A 45 12.61 -10.79 -2.96
CA LEU A 45 12.55 -10.13 -1.65
C LEU A 45 11.38 -9.15 -1.52
N ASN A 46 10.78 -8.72 -2.64
CA ASN A 46 9.59 -7.88 -2.66
C ASN A 46 8.29 -8.68 -2.80
N GLY A 47 8.34 -10.02 -2.74
CA GLY A 47 7.20 -10.88 -3.06
C GLY A 47 5.95 -10.64 -2.20
N LYS A 48 6.11 -10.11 -0.99
CA LYS A 48 4.97 -9.70 -0.15
C LYS A 48 4.27 -8.47 -0.72
N THR A 49 5.03 -7.43 -1.07
CA THR A 49 4.52 -6.18 -1.66
C THR A 49 3.86 -6.46 -3.00
N GLU A 50 4.52 -7.22 -3.88
CA GLU A 50 3.96 -7.62 -5.18
C GLU A 50 2.65 -8.41 -5.01
N ARG A 51 2.59 -9.33 -4.05
CA ARG A 51 1.36 -10.07 -3.74
C ARG A 51 0.26 -9.14 -3.24
N SER A 52 0.61 -8.16 -2.41
CA SER A 52 -0.35 -7.16 -1.92
C SER A 52 -0.89 -6.29 -3.06
N HIS A 53 -0.03 -5.87 -4.00
CA HIS A 53 -0.46 -5.13 -5.20
C HIS A 53 -1.42 -5.97 -6.04
N ARG A 54 -1.11 -7.24 -6.27
CA ARG A 54 -1.97 -8.14 -7.04
C ARG A 54 -3.33 -8.37 -6.35
N ILE A 55 -3.34 -8.62 -5.04
CA ILE A 55 -4.60 -8.77 -4.28
C ILE A 55 -5.41 -7.47 -4.35
N GLY A 56 -4.77 -6.29 -4.21
CA GLY A 56 -5.45 -5.01 -4.38
C GLY A 56 -6.07 -4.85 -5.78
N ALA A 57 -5.37 -5.26 -6.84
CA ALA A 57 -5.91 -5.29 -8.20
C ALA A 57 -7.12 -6.21 -8.34
N GLU A 58 -7.05 -7.40 -7.76
CA GLU A 58 -8.10 -8.43 -7.85
C GLU A 58 -9.33 -8.11 -7.00
N GLU A 59 -9.16 -7.52 -5.82
CA GLU A 59 -10.22 -7.29 -4.83
C GLU A 59 -10.80 -5.89 -4.88
N PHE A 60 -10.00 -4.85 -5.17
CA PHE A 60 -10.49 -3.46 -5.18
C PHE A 60 -10.75 -2.98 -6.61
N TYR A 61 -9.73 -3.00 -7.47
CA TYR A 61 -9.86 -2.41 -8.81
C TYR A 61 -10.80 -3.20 -9.72
N ARG A 62 -10.87 -4.54 -9.57
CA ARG A 62 -11.86 -5.36 -10.28
C ARG A 62 -13.31 -4.99 -9.92
N LEU A 63 -13.58 -4.61 -8.66
CA LEU A 63 -14.93 -4.18 -8.25
C LEU A 63 -15.30 -2.80 -8.79
N LEU A 64 -14.30 -2.03 -9.22
CA LEU A 64 -14.48 -0.73 -9.86
C LEU A 64 -14.52 -0.83 -11.40
N ASP A 65 -14.41 -2.03 -11.97
CA ASP A 65 -14.46 -2.21 -13.41
C ASP A 65 -15.85 -1.81 -13.94
N GLY A 66 -15.90 -0.72 -14.72
CA GLY A 66 -17.14 -0.10 -15.20
C GLY A 66 -17.85 0.84 -14.21
N VAL A 67 -17.29 1.09 -13.01
CA VAL A 67 -17.82 2.04 -12.03
C VAL A 67 -16.94 3.29 -12.01
N VAL A 68 -17.52 4.45 -12.29
CA VAL A 68 -16.84 5.74 -12.15
C VAL A 68 -17.09 6.27 -10.74
N ILE A 69 -16.03 6.38 -9.94
CA ILE A 69 -16.05 7.13 -8.67
C ILE A 69 -15.36 8.46 -8.96
N ASP A 70 -16.14 9.53 -9.05
CA ASP A 70 -15.67 10.91 -9.26
C ASP A 70 -15.32 11.63 -7.95
N ASP A 71 -15.79 11.10 -6.82
CA ASP A 71 -15.53 11.62 -5.48
C ASP A 71 -14.34 10.92 -4.79
N ALA A 72 -13.32 11.70 -4.46
CA ALA A 72 -12.10 11.21 -3.81
C ALA A 72 -12.31 10.73 -2.36
N GLU A 73 -13.30 11.25 -1.65
CA GLU A 73 -13.65 10.82 -0.29
C GLU A 73 -14.30 9.43 -0.33
N VAL A 74 -15.26 9.23 -1.25
CA VAL A 74 -15.90 7.93 -1.48
C VAL A 74 -14.85 6.88 -1.89
N PHE A 75 -13.90 7.24 -2.75
CA PHE A 75 -12.80 6.36 -3.13
C PHE A 75 -11.93 5.96 -1.92
N ASN A 76 -11.57 6.92 -1.07
CA ASN A 76 -10.76 6.68 0.11
C ASN A 76 -11.47 5.80 1.15
N ASP A 77 -12.78 5.97 1.33
CA ASP A 77 -13.55 5.13 2.24
C ASP A 77 -13.64 3.69 1.75
N LYS A 78 -13.79 3.49 0.44
CA LYS A 78 -13.76 2.16 -0.17
C LYS A 78 -12.39 1.50 -0.08
N LEU A 79 -11.31 2.25 -0.29
CA LEU A 79 -9.95 1.76 -0.04
C LEU A 79 -9.76 1.32 1.41
N ARG A 80 -10.28 2.10 2.38
CA ARG A 80 -10.20 1.75 3.80
C ARG A 80 -10.99 0.48 4.11
N GLU A 81 -12.19 0.34 3.58
CA GLU A 81 -13.01 -0.86 3.71
C GLU A 81 -12.22 -2.10 3.27
N CYS A 82 -11.72 -2.08 2.03
CA CYS A 82 -10.94 -3.17 1.44
C CYS A 82 -9.65 -3.52 2.17
N SER A 83 -9.05 -2.55 2.86
CA SER A 83 -7.83 -2.77 3.63
C SER A 83 -8.04 -3.53 4.95
N LYS A 84 -9.29 -3.72 5.39
CA LYS A 84 -9.60 -4.35 6.70
C LYS A 84 -9.34 -5.86 6.71
N ALA A 85 -9.78 -6.56 5.67
CA ALA A 85 -9.63 -8.01 5.56
C ALA A 85 -9.80 -8.49 4.09
N PRO A 86 -9.24 -9.66 3.72
CA PRO A 86 -9.56 -10.30 2.44
C PRO A 86 -11.07 -10.50 2.29
N GLY A 87 -11.65 -10.17 1.12
CA GLY A 87 -13.08 -10.27 0.87
C GLY A 87 -13.96 -9.26 1.61
N SER A 88 -13.38 -8.26 2.29
CA SER A 88 -14.15 -7.20 2.97
C SER A 88 -14.68 -6.12 2.04
N CYS A 89 -14.27 -6.12 0.77
CA CYS A 89 -14.68 -5.15 -0.23
C CYS A 89 -16.12 -5.38 -0.70
N THR A 90 -17.00 -4.39 -0.54
CA THR A 90 -18.34 -4.40 -1.15
C THR A 90 -18.43 -3.50 -2.40
N VAL A 91 -19.11 -3.99 -3.43
CA VAL A 91 -19.39 -3.23 -4.66
C VAL A 91 -20.27 -2.03 -4.29
N PRO A 92 -19.95 -0.79 -4.69
CA PRO A 92 -20.76 0.39 -4.35
C PRO A 92 -22.18 0.37 -4.94
N TYR A 93 -22.45 -0.56 -5.86
CA TYR A 93 -23.70 -0.68 -6.58
C TYR A 93 -23.96 -2.16 -6.84
N ALA A 94 -24.42 -2.89 -5.82
CA ALA A 94 -25.19 -4.09 -6.11
C ALA A 94 -26.42 -3.65 -6.93
N ARG A 95 -26.65 -4.27 -8.09
CA ARG A 95 -27.97 -4.21 -8.72
C ARG A 95 -28.99 -4.86 -7.80
#